data_AF-A0A9D9PAN9-F1
#
_entry.id   AF-A0A9D9PAN9-F1
#
_cell.length_a   1.000
_cell.length_b   1.000
_cell.length_c   1.000
_cell.angle_alpha   90.00
_cell.angle_beta   90.00
_cell.angle_gamma   90.00
#
_symmetry.space_group_name_H-M   'P 1'
#
loop_
_entity.id
_entity.type
_entity.pdbx_description
1 polymer ?
#
loop_
_entity_poly.entity_id
_entity_poly.type
_entity_poly.pdbx_seq_one_letter_code
_entity_poly.pdbx_strand_id
1 'polypeptide(L)'
;MDQTEALRRAISVLRPDLPGLIGDGWPDFENRLNQLLRQLDADPQRAPITRAQILALFGEHPQAHKRLIAVINTGAAQDTIPLRSPADPQRAPSPVLRYTDISCPRRAQVNSRVTVTVALTMQPQPESVALQAIEVFEGKVRVRIDAPGFEPLSPLEQTIIIERDDDSAPVVFHLKARETGPHEIAIHFWQRGNLIATVVAPIEVLEMEPVFAPAFIPTTPVSPRMAEVTPPDLTLVIFRDPVGRMQFTLHRDNVTLCYAEQTLHRPPDALLNALFDELHLLQRGTDSANRRRGSHLLTAEQVERRICNLGYKLWDVLIPPELKLYYARERHQWQRAAAAGQRWSLLVQSNEPDIPWELVRPYSDGTDRWEEDFWYQTFHFARWLLRRPDSPECFAPVPRLQLSALAAIVPTCYPELKAVPDEHKLLRDLIARHRLTDRSPKRATEEEVIALLETGGFDWLHVITHGDFFAQSALHSSAIGLENGQWLASSAITGPRIRGTLRDHRPAIILNACHVGSRATLTQRGCRLGHAVRRFRRGHAGRAALVGQRRARAPLQRGILRRAAQP
;
A
#
# COMPACT_ATOMS: atom_id res chain seq x y z
N MET A 1 26.83 -2.76 24.49
CA MET A 1 26.52 -3.95 25.32
C MET A 1 27.33 -5.10 24.76
N ASP A 2 28.14 -5.78 25.59
CA ASP A 2 28.92 -6.92 25.14
C ASP A 2 27.96 -8.01 24.62
N GLN A 3 28.16 -8.45 23.39
CA GLN A 3 27.32 -9.48 22.75
C GLN A 3 27.35 -10.80 23.53
N THR A 4 28.41 -11.06 24.29
CA THR A 4 28.54 -12.22 25.17
C THR A 4 27.58 -12.10 26.36
N GLU A 5 27.52 -10.92 26.97
CA GLU A 5 26.63 -10.61 28.10
C GLU A 5 25.16 -10.62 27.66
N ALA A 6 24.86 -10.08 26.47
CA ALA A 6 23.53 -10.11 25.88
C ALA A 6 23.02 -11.56 25.68
N LEU A 7 23.87 -12.44 25.16
CA LEU A 7 23.54 -13.85 24.95
C LEU A 7 23.34 -14.58 26.28
N ARG A 8 24.20 -14.36 27.28
CA ARG A 8 24.06 -14.94 28.63
C ARG A 8 22.74 -14.55 29.27
N ARG A 9 22.42 -13.25 29.22
CA ARG A 9 21.18 -12.73 29.78
C ARG A 9 19.96 -13.32 29.09
N ALA A 10 19.99 -13.44 27.77
CA ALA A 10 18.90 -14.06 27.02
C ALA A 10 18.71 -15.55 27.37
N ILE A 11 19.80 -16.31 27.50
CA ILE A 11 19.73 -17.73 27.90
C ILE A 11 19.21 -17.87 29.33
N SER A 12 19.63 -17.00 30.25
CA SER A 12 19.14 -17.00 31.62
C SER A 12 17.64 -16.72 31.71
N VAL A 13 17.13 -15.79 30.91
CA VAL A 13 15.69 -15.47 30.84
C VAL A 13 14.90 -16.65 30.29
N LEU A 14 15.44 -17.36 29.31
CA LEU A 14 14.74 -18.45 28.64
C LEU A 14 14.83 -19.79 29.35
N ARG A 15 15.79 -19.96 30.26
CA ARG A 15 16.08 -21.25 30.89
C ARG A 15 14.85 -21.98 31.46
N PRO A 16 13.88 -21.32 32.10
CA PRO A 16 12.67 -21.99 32.61
C PRO A 16 11.77 -22.59 31.52
N ASP A 17 11.77 -22.01 30.32
CA ASP A 17 10.90 -22.42 29.20
C ASP A 17 11.55 -23.49 28.31
N LEU A 18 12.88 -23.63 28.37
CA LEU A 18 13.62 -24.52 27.49
C LEU A 18 13.20 -26.01 27.58
N PRO A 19 12.89 -26.59 28.75
CA PRO A 19 12.41 -27.97 28.80
C PRO A 19 11.16 -28.19 27.93
N GLY A 20 10.21 -27.24 27.95
CA GLY A 20 9.00 -27.30 27.13
C GLY A 20 9.24 -27.04 25.65
N LEU A 21 10.24 -26.21 25.31
CA LEU A 21 10.60 -25.89 23.91
C LEU A 21 11.47 -26.96 23.24
N ILE A 22 12.24 -27.70 24.03
CA ILE A 22 13.16 -28.77 23.56
C ILE A 22 12.48 -30.14 23.61
N GLY A 23 11.59 -30.37 24.57
CA GLY A 23 10.89 -31.65 24.76
C GLY A 23 11.78 -32.73 25.34
N ASP A 24 11.60 -33.99 24.91
CA ASP A 24 12.25 -35.17 25.48
C ASP A 24 13.80 -35.15 25.41
N GLY A 25 14.37 -34.33 24.50
CA GLY A 25 15.82 -34.13 24.36
C GLY A 25 16.43 -33.13 25.35
N TRP A 26 15.65 -32.58 26.29
CA TRP A 26 16.11 -31.55 27.22
C TRP A 26 17.38 -31.92 28.02
N PRO A 27 17.51 -33.12 28.63
CA PRO A 27 18.67 -33.45 29.45
C PRO A 27 20.01 -33.36 28.69
N ASP A 28 20.04 -33.86 27.45
CA ASP A 28 21.23 -33.83 26.60
C ASP A 28 21.55 -32.41 26.12
N PHE A 29 20.51 -31.65 25.76
CA PHE A 29 20.64 -30.25 25.37
C PHE A 29 21.17 -29.40 26.52
N GLU A 30 20.64 -29.56 27.73
CA GLU A 30 21.04 -28.83 28.93
C GLU A 30 22.51 -29.08 29.28
N ASN A 31 22.95 -30.35 29.21
CA ASN A 31 24.34 -30.72 29.44
C ASN A 31 25.30 -30.04 28.45
N ARG A 32 24.98 -30.09 27.15
CA ARG A 32 25.77 -29.43 26.09
C ARG A 32 25.78 -27.90 26.27
N LEU A 33 24.64 -27.30 26.57
CA LEU A 33 24.53 -25.86 26.80
C LEU A 33 25.37 -25.42 28.01
N ASN A 34 25.30 -26.15 29.12
CA ASN A 34 26.06 -25.84 30.34
C ASN A 34 27.58 -26.01 30.14
N GLN A 35 28.02 -26.95 29.29
CA GLN A 35 29.42 -27.08 28.90
C GLN A 35 29.89 -25.87 28.09
N LEU A 36 29.10 -25.44 27.09
CA LEU A 36 29.43 -24.28 26.26
C LEU A 36 29.43 -22.97 27.07
N LEU A 37 28.50 -22.79 28.01
CA LEU A 37 28.48 -21.62 28.89
C LEU A 37 29.72 -21.55 29.79
N ARG A 38 30.16 -22.69 30.35
CA ARG A 38 31.41 -22.76 31.12
C ARG A 38 32.65 -22.45 30.27
N GLN A 39 32.69 -22.94 29.03
CA GLN A 39 33.77 -22.61 28.08
C GLN A 39 33.78 -21.12 27.72
N LEU A 40 32.60 -20.51 27.63
CA LEU A 40 32.45 -19.09 27.37
C LEU A 40 32.92 -18.21 28.55
N ASP A 41 32.94 -18.74 29.79
CA ASP A 41 33.50 -18.07 30.97
C ASP A 41 35.02 -18.26 31.10
N ALA A 42 35.52 -19.45 30.75
CA ALA A 42 36.90 -19.82 30.99
C ALA A 42 37.92 -19.21 30.00
N ASP A 43 37.51 -18.90 28.77
CA ASP A 43 38.41 -18.40 27.72
C ASP A 43 37.78 -17.25 26.90
N PRO A 44 38.03 -15.98 27.29
CA PRO A 44 37.52 -14.82 26.59
C PRO A 44 38.01 -14.71 25.14
N GLN A 45 39.19 -15.26 24.80
CA GLN A 45 39.72 -15.20 23.44
C GLN A 45 38.94 -16.10 22.48
N ARG A 46 38.33 -17.18 23.00
CA ARG A 46 37.48 -18.09 22.21
C ARG A 46 36.00 -17.73 22.23
N ALA A 47 35.61 -16.65 22.90
CA ALA A 47 34.21 -16.24 23.04
C ALA A 47 33.42 -16.12 21.71
N PRO A 48 33.98 -15.63 20.58
CA PRO A 48 33.26 -15.62 19.30
C PRO A 48 32.89 -17.02 18.80
N ILE A 49 33.78 -17.99 18.96
CA ILE A 49 33.59 -19.37 18.49
C ILE A 49 32.55 -20.07 19.38
N THR A 50 32.70 -19.95 20.70
CA THR A 50 31.76 -20.56 21.65
C THR A 50 30.35 -19.98 21.50
N ARG A 51 30.21 -18.69 21.18
CA ARG A 51 28.90 -18.08 20.85
C ARG A 51 28.27 -18.71 19.60
N ALA A 52 29.04 -18.91 18.54
CA ALA A 52 28.55 -19.56 17.33
C ALA A 52 28.08 -21.00 17.62
N GLN A 53 28.79 -21.73 18.47
CA GLN A 53 28.40 -23.08 18.89
C GLN A 53 27.12 -23.10 19.71
N ILE A 54 26.91 -22.12 20.61
CA ILE A 54 25.67 -21.97 21.36
C ILE A 54 24.50 -21.68 20.41
N LEU A 55 24.68 -20.76 19.45
CA LEU A 55 23.64 -20.46 18.47
C LEU A 55 23.31 -21.65 17.58
N ALA A 56 24.32 -22.45 17.19
CA ALA A 56 24.14 -23.68 16.43
C ALA A 56 23.37 -24.74 17.24
N LEU A 57 23.70 -24.92 18.53
CA LEU A 57 22.98 -25.82 19.43
C LEU A 57 21.49 -25.45 19.51
N PHE A 58 21.17 -24.16 19.67
CA PHE A 58 19.78 -23.71 19.62
C PHE A 58 19.14 -23.93 18.23
N GLY A 59 19.91 -23.82 17.15
CA GLY A 59 19.45 -24.06 15.77
C GLY A 59 18.97 -25.49 15.51
N GLU A 60 19.40 -26.47 16.30
CA GLU A 60 18.87 -27.84 16.29
C GLU A 60 17.38 -27.88 16.71
N HIS A 61 16.89 -26.84 17.40
CA HIS A 61 15.52 -26.73 17.90
C HIS A 61 14.87 -25.39 17.48
N PRO A 62 14.11 -25.36 16.36
CA PRO A 62 13.63 -24.12 15.74
C PRO A 62 12.82 -23.19 16.66
N GLN A 63 12.03 -23.75 17.57
CA GLN A 63 11.22 -22.98 18.51
C GLN A 63 12.07 -22.28 19.58
N ALA A 64 13.03 -23.01 20.17
CA ALA A 64 13.99 -22.46 21.12
C ALA A 64 14.90 -21.41 20.45
N HIS A 65 15.37 -21.66 19.21
CA HIS A 65 16.17 -20.70 18.45
C HIS A 65 15.41 -19.40 18.19
N LYS A 66 14.18 -19.48 17.66
CA LYS A 66 13.35 -18.30 17.39
C LYS A 66 13.14 -17.48 18.66
N ARG A 67 12.96 -18.16 19.80
CA ARG A 67 12.73 -17.49 21.07
C ARG A 67 13.99 -16.86 21.64
N LEU A 68 15.15 -17.49 21.50
CA LEU A 68 16.47 -16.92 21.82
C LEU A 68 16.74 -15.63 21.04
N ILE A 69 16.55 -15.65 19.72
CA ILE A 69 16.75 -14.47 18.87
C ILE A 69 15.78 -13.34 19.25
N ALA A 70 14.52 -13.68 19.57
CA ALA A 70 13.56 -12.69 20.03
C ALA A 70 14.04 -11.99 21.32
N VAL A 71 14.49 -12.74 22.33
CA VAL A 71 14.94 -12.17 23.61
C VAL A 71 16.22 -11.35 23.47
N ILE A 72 17.16 -11.78 22.61
CA ILE A 72 18.37 -10.99 22.29
C ILE A 72 17.98 -9.66 21.63
N ASN A 73 17.02 -9.67 20.70
CA ASN A 73 16.62 -8.47 19.94
C ASN A 73 15.75 -7.50 20.75
N THR A 74 14.95 -8.00 21.72
CA THR A 74 14.10 -7.16 22.57
C THR A 74 14.79 -6.67 23.84
N GLY A 75 16.08 -7.00 24.04
CA GLY A 75 16.88 -6.47 25.13
C GLY A 75 16.36 -6.82 26.52
N ALA A 76 16.18 -8.11 26.83
CA ALA A 76 15.95 -8.70 28.16
C ALA A 76 15.27 -7.79 29.23
N ALA A 77 14.18 -7.12 28.85
CA ALA A 77 13.26 -6.50 29.79
C ALA A 77 12.47 -7.64 30.47
N GLN A 78 12.56 -7.67 31.80
CA GLN A 78 11.94 -8.68 32.66
C GLN A 78 10.43 -8.61 32.53
N ASP A 79 9.81 -9.66 31.98
CA ASP A 79 8.45 -10.06 32.32
C ASP A 79 8.47 -11.59 32.39
N THR A 80 8.52 -12.10 33.61
CA THR A 80 8.23 -13.49 33.93
C THR A 80 6.72 -13.67 33.73
N ILE A 81 6.32 -14.30 32.62
CA ILE A 81 4.93 -14.70 32.40
C ILE A 81 4.70 -15.98 33.21
N PRO A 82 3.88 -16.00 34.27
CA PRO A 82 3.53 -17.24 34.92
C PRO A 82 2.66 -18.09 33.96
N LEU A 83 3.04 -19.36 33.81
CA LEU A 83 2.26 -20.39 33.12
C LEU A 83 0.86 -20.47 33.74
N ARG A 84 -0.14 -19.91 33.07
CA ARG A 84 -1.55 -20.13 33.39
C ARG A 84 -1.93 -21.57 33.01
N SER A 85 -2.63 -22.22 33.95
CA SER A 85 -3.28 -23.51 33.75
C SER A 85 -4.31 -23.49 32.61
N PRO A 86 -4.62 -24.64 31.98
CA PRO A 86 -5.47 -24.71 30.81
C PRO A 86 -6.94 -24.63 31.23
N ALA A 87 -7.52 -23.43 31.20
CA ALA A 87 -8.96 -23.27 31.16
C ALA A 87 -9.35 -22.07 30.28
N ASP A 88 -10.29 -22.37 29.39
CA ASP A 88 -11.04 -21.56 28.43
C ASP A 88 -10.45 -21.32 27.01
N PRO A 89 -11.22 -21.68 25.96
CA PRO A 89 -10.90 -21.30 24.59
C PRO A 89 -10.93 -19.78 24.52
N GLN A 90 -9.74 -19.18 24.46
CA GLN A 90 -9.53 -17.75 24.29
C GLN A 90 -10.38 -17.27 23.12
N ARG A 91 -11.52 -16.65 23.47
CA ARG A 91 -12.40 -15.96 22.54
C ARG A 91 -11.51 -14.96 21.81
N ALA A 92 -11.40 -15.10 20.49
CA ALA A 92 -10.61 -14.16 19.70
C ALA A 92 -11.00 -12.73 20.09
N PRO A 93 -10.02 -11.83 20.32
CA PRO A 93 -10.30 -10.48 20.80
C PRO A 93 -11.30 -9.86 19.83
N SER A 94 -12.48 -9.50 20.34
CA SER A 94 -13.54 -8.91 19.54
C SER A 94 -13.28 -7.42 19.38
N PRO A 95 -13.53 -6.83 18.21
CA PRO A 95 -13.41 -5.39 18.05
C PRO A 95 -14.41 -4.66 18.96
N VAL A 96 -14.00 -3.52 19.50
CA VAL A 96 -14.82 -2.59 20.26
C VAL A 96 -15.07 -1.34 19.43
N LEU A 97 -16.28 -0.81 19.48
CA LEU A 97 -16.62 0.46 18.82
C LEU A 97 -16.12 1.63 19.68
N ARG A 98 -15.45 2.58 19.06
CA ARG A 98 -14.99 3.83 19.65
C ARG A 98 -15.38 5.00 18.76
N TYR A 99 -15.35 6.20 19.31
CA TYR A 99 -15.58 7.44 18.60
C TYR A 99 -14.33 8.31 18.69
N THR A 100 -13.93 8.94 17.60
CA THR A 100 -12.85 9.93 17.64
C THR A 100 -13.28 11.17 18.40
N ASP A 101 -12.47 11.52 19.39
CA ASP A 101 -12.51 12.81 20.05
C ASP A 101 -11.25 13.58 19.64
N ILE A 102 -11.42 14.50 18.69
CA ILE A 102 -10.32 15.28 18.13
C ILE A 102 -10.60 16.74 18.42
N SER A 103 -9.59 17.45 18.91
CA SER A 103 -9.60 18.90 19.06
C SER A 103 -8.48 19.50 18.22
N CYS A 104 -8.84 20.35 17.26
CA CYS A 104 -7.91 21.05 16.38
C CYS A 104 -8.46 22.46 16.08
N PRO A 105 -7.65 23.53 16.21
CA PRO A 105 -8.11 24.87 15.89
C PRO A 105 -8.33 25.01 14.38
N ARG A 106 -9.40 25.73 13.98
CA ARG A 106 -9.65 26.06 12.57
C ARG A 106 -8.67 27.09 12.02
N ARG A 107 -8.14 27.93 12.91
CA ARG A 107 -7.23 29.02 12.56
C ARG A 107 -6.04 29.04 13.49
N ALA A 108 -4.89 29.35 12.95
CA ALA A 108 -3.67 29.57 13.71
C ALA A 108 -2.98 30.83 13.21
N GLN A 109 -2.08 31.36 14.03
CA GLN A 109 -1.19 32.43 13.61
C GLN A 109 0.11 31.81 13.09
N VAL A 110 0.70 32.41 12.06
CA VAL A 110 2.03 32.03 11.60
C VAL A 110 3.03 32.13 12.76
N ASN A 111 3.96 31.18 12.83
CA ASN A 111 4.92 31.01 13.92
C ASN A 111 4.34 30.75 15.32
N SER A 112 3.02 30.57 15.46
CA SER A 112 2.41 30.22 16.74
C SER A 112 2.27 28.72 16.92
N ARG A 113 2.11 28.31 18.19
CA ARG A 113 1.91 26.91 18.56
C ARG A 113 0.46 26.50 18.31
N VAL A 114 0.30 25.48 17.47
CA VAL A 114 -0.95 24.75 17.25
C VAL A 114 -0.94 23.49 18.12
N THR A 115 -2.04 23.24 18.80
CA THR A 115 -2.22 22.03 19.62
C THR A 115 -3.32 21.19 19.01
N VAL A 116 -3.03 19.92 18.77
CA VAL A 116 -3.99 18.92 18.30
C VAL A 116 -4.09 17.84 19.35
N THR A 117 -5.29 17.62 19.87
CA THR A 117 -5.57 16.57 20.86
C THR A 117 -6.37 15.47 20.20
N VAL A 118 -6.02 14.21 20.47
CA VAL A 118 -6.68 13.03 19.89
C VAL A 118 -6.94 12.00 20.98
N ALA A 119 -8.18 11.55 21.08
CA ALA A 119 -8.62 10.44 21.91
C ALA A 119 -9.63 9.55 21.16
N LEU A 120 -9.88 8.37 21.73
CA LEU A 120 -10.90 7.41 21.30
C LEU A 120 -11.82 7.09 22.48
N THR A 121 -13.08 7.52 22.39
CA THR A 121 -14.08 7.44 23.46
C THR A 121 -15.14 6.38 23.16
N MET A 122 -15.82 5.88 24.19
CA MET A 122 -16.94 4.93 24.06
C MET A 122 -18.21 5.59 23.54
N GLN A 123 -18.40 6.86 23.88
CA GLN A 123 -19.55 7.65 23.45
C GLN A 123 -19.11 8.83 22.56
N PRO A 124 -19.96 9.26 21.62
CA PRO A 124 -19.66 10.40 20.79
C PRO A 124 -19.56 11.69 21.62
N GLN A 125 -18.46 12.42 21.48
CA GLN A 125 -18.26 13.71 22.14
C GLN A 125 -18.79 14.86 21.26
N PRO A 126 -19.70 15.73 21.76
CA PRO A 126 -20.28 16.83 20.97
C PRO A 126 -19.25 17.88 20.53
N GLU A 127 -18.16 18.03 21.29
CA GLU A 127 -17.12 19.03 21.06
C GLU A 127 -16.02 18.55 20.11
N SER A 128 -16.05 17.27 19.73
CA SER A 128 -15.09 16.69 18.78
C SER A 128 -15.25 17.36 17.41
N VAL A 129 -14.14 17.90 16.87
CA VAL A 129 -14.15 18.50 15.53
C VAL A 129 -14.33 17.46 14.42
N ALA A 130 -14.09 16.18 14.71
CA ALA A 130 -14.28 15.06 13.81
C ALA A 130 -14.87 13.87 14.57
N LEU A 131 -16.20 13.77 14.61
CA LEU A 131 -16.85 12.63 15.23
C LEU A 131 -16.95 11.46 14.25
N GLN A 132 -16.17 10.40 14.47
CA GLN A 132 -16.12 9.21 13.62
C GLN A 132 -16.16 7.94 14.46
N ALA A 133 -17.10 7.05 14.14
CA ALA A 133 -17.17 5.74 14.77
C ALA A 133 -16.10 4.81 14.16
N ILE A 134 -15.10 4.42 14.96
CA ILE A 134 -14.01 3.52 14.60
C ILE A 134 -14.11 2.23 15.41
N GLU A 135 -14.17 1.08 14.76
CA GLU A 135 -13.95 -0.19 15.45
C GLU A 135 -12.45 -0.45 15.56
N VAL A 136 -12.00 -0.75 16.78
CA VAL A 136 -10.61 -1.02 17.13
C VAL A 136 -10.53 -2.25 18.01
N PHE A 137 -9.38 -2.90 18.09
CA PHE A 137 -9.12 -3.93 19.08
C PHE A 137 -8.57 -3.33 20.36
N GLU A 138 -8.77 -4.02 21.49
CA GLU A 138 -8.06 -3.72 22.73
C GLU A 138 -6.53 -3.71 22.51
N GLY A 139 -5.85 -2.83 23.25
CA GLY A 139 -4.40 -2.62 23.18
C GLY A 139 -4.01 -1.34 22.45
N LYS A 140 -2.86 -1.38 21.76
CA LYS A 140 -2.20 -0.17 21.24
C LYS A 140 -2.82 0.26 19.91
N VAL A 141 -3.27 1.51 19.87
CA VAL A 141 -3.57 2.26 18.63
C VAL A 141 -2.53 3.35 18.49
N ARG A 142 -1.79 3.34 17.40
CA ARG A 142 -0.81 4.39 17.13
C ARG A 142 -1.47 5.51 16.33
N VAL A 143 -1.31 6.74 16.81
CA VAL A 143 -1.77 7.94 16.13
C VAL A 143 -0.56 8.67 15.57
N ARG A 144 -0.62 8.99 14.28
CA ARG A 144 0.38 9.79 13.58
C ARG A 144 -0.25 11.06 13.03
N ILE A 145 0.46 12.17 13.09
CA ILE A 145 0.09 13.40 12.37
C ILE A 145 1.02 13.64 11.18
N ASP A 146 0.43 13.86 10.02
CA ASP A 146 1.08 14.41 8.82
C ASP A 146 0.52 15.81 8.56
N ALA A 147 1.36 16.82 8.72
CA ALA A 147 0.98 18.24 8.63
C ALA A 147 2.03 19.01 7.83
N PRO A 148 2.03 18.92 6.48
CA PRO A 148 2.93 19.72 5.67
C PRO A 148 2.72 21.21 5.92
N GLY A 149 3.80 21.99 5.94
CA GLY A 149 3.73 23.41 6.30
C GLY A 149 3.80 23.68 7.81
N PHE A 150 3.91 22.65 8.64
CA PHE A 150 4.11 22.77 10.09
C PHE A 150 5.46 22.20 10.52
N GLU A 151 6.06 22.82 11.52
CA GLU A 151 7.22 22.28 12.23
C GLU A 151 6.73 21.45 13.43
N PRO A 152 7.14 20.19 13.58
CA PRO A 152 6.80 19.40 14.76
C PRO A 152 7.54 19.92 16.00
N LEU A 153 6.80 20.28 17.04
CA LEU A 153 7.34 20.63 18.37
C LEU A 153 7.28 19.44 19.35
N SER A 154 6.53 18.40 19.00
CA SER A 154 6.44 17.12 19.71
C SER A 154 6.65 15.96 18.73
N PRO A 155 6.85 14.72 19.21
CA PRO A 155 6.82 13.55 18.33
C PRO A 155 5.54 13.51 17.50
N LEU A 156 5.68 13.27 16.19
CA LEU A 156 4.56 13.13 15.24
C LEU A 156 3.83 11.80 15.36
N GLU A 157 4.33 10.87 16.19
CA GLU A 157 3.72 9.58 16.47
C GLU A 157 3.58 9.36 17.97
N GLN A 158 2.37 9.01 18.41
CA GLN A 158 2.04 8.70 19.80
C GLN A 158 1.12 7.47 19.86
N THR A 159 0.99 6.87 21.03
CA THR A 159 0.19 5.66 21.22
C THR A 159 -0.94 5.92 22.20
N ILE A 160 -2.15 5.58 21.77
CA ILE A 160 -3.35 5.49 22.59
C ILE A 160 -3.51 4.03 23.04
N ILE A 161 -3.85 3.82 24.31
CA ILE A 161 -4.20 2.50 24.85
C ILE A 161 -5.73 2.39 24.85
N ILE A 162 -6.23 1.33 24.23
CA ILE A 162 -7.65 1.00 24.20
C ILE A 162 -7.90 -0.11 25.21
N GLU A 163 -8.63 0.24 26.25
CA GLU A 163 -9.23 -0.70 27.20
C GLU A 163 -10.67 -0.98 26.79
N ARG A 164 -11.24 -2.09 27.25
CA ARG A 164 -12.55 -2.57 26.79
C ARG A 164 -13.71 -1.67 27.20
N ASP A 165 -13.67 -1.18 28.43
CA ASP A 165 -14.81 -0.53 29.09
C ASP A 165 -14.49 0.88 29.58
N ASP A 166 -13.42 1.50 29.03
CA ASP A 166 -13.02 2.87 29.36
C ASP A 166 -12.68 3.70 28.11
N ASP A 167 -12.79 5.02 28.28
CA ASP A 167 -12.29 6.00 27.32
C ASP A 167 -10.76 5.99 27.33
N SER A 168 -10.16 6.25 26.18
CA SER A 168 -8.70 6.30 26.11
C SER A 168 -8.17 7.63 26.64
N ALA A 169 -7.02 7.61 27.33
CA ALA A 169 -6.28 8.83 27.61
C ALA A 169 -5.90 9.58 26.31
N PRO A 170 -6.06 10.92 26.26
CA PRO A 170 -5.75 11.70 25.07
C PRO A 170 -4.24 11.78 24.83
N VAL A 171 -3.85 11.80 23.56
CA VAL A 171 -2.51 12.18 23.11
C VAL A 171 -2.52 13.60 22.56
N VAL A 172 -1.43 14.34 22.78
CA VAL A 172 -1.36 15.77 22.46
C VAL A 172 -0.17 16.04 21.56
N PHE A 173 -0.43 16.63 20.40
CA PHE A 173 0.58 17.03 19.44
C PHE A 173 0.74 18.54 19.43
N HIS A 174 2.00 18.99 19.43
CA HIS A 174 2.34 20.39 19.31
C HIS A 174 3.04 20.63 17.97
N LEU A 175 2.51 21.57 17.20
CA LEU A 175 3.00 21.96 15.89
C LEU A 175 3.25 23.47 15.88
N LYS A 176 4.13 23.96 15.04
CA LYS A 176 4.33 25.39 14.77
C LYS A 176 4.04 25.69 13.32
N ALA A 177 3.12 26.61 13.06
CA ALA A 177 2.76 26.99 11.69
C ALA A 177 3.92 27.75 11.03
N ARG A 178 4.35 27.35 9.83
CA ARG A 178 5.49 28.00 9.14
C ARG A 178 5.06 29.12 8.20
N GLU A 179 3.92 28.94 7.53
CA GLU A 179 3.49 29.81 6.43
C GLU A 179 2.00 30.09 6.51
N THR A 180 1.60 31.27 6.02
CA THR A 180 0.21 31.69 5.94
C THR A 180 -0.54 30.95 4.81
N GLY A 181 -1.87 30.94 4.90
CA GLY A 181 -2.75 30.32 3.92
C GLY A 181 -3.42 29.03 4.42
N PRO A 182 -4.13 28.32 3.52
CA PRO A 182 -4.84 27.10 3.85
C PRO A 182 -3.87 25.91 3.96
N HIS A 183 -4.00 25.14 5.03
CA HIS A 183 -3.27 23.89 5.25
C HIS A 183 -4.21 22.79 5.74
N GLU A 184 -3.68 21.58 5.78
CA GLU A 184 -4.39 20.39 6.26
C GLU A 184 -3.51 19.62 7.24
N ILE A 185 -4.13 19.11 8.30
CA ILE A 185 -3.52 18.21 9.27
C ILE A 185 -4.19 16.85 9.13
N ALA A 186 -3.46 15.87 8.61
CA ALA A 186 -3.92 14.50 8.51
C ALA A 186 -3.55 13.71 9.78
N ILE A 187 -4.53 13.07 10.38
CA ILE A 187 -4.43 12.25 11.59
C ILE A 187 -4.69 10.81 11.19
N HIS A 188 -3.67 9.98 11.29
CA HIS A 188 -3.68 8.58 10.87
C HIS A 188 -3.73 7.66 12.08
N PHE A 189 -4.72 6.77 12.10
CA PHE A 189 -4.87 5.74 13.13
C PHE A 189 -4.35 4.42 12.59
N TRP A 190 -3.40 3.82 13.29
CA TRP A 190 -2.76 2.56 12.94
C TRP A 190 -2.97 1.52 14.03
N GLN A 191 -3.30 0.30 13.64
CA GLN A 191 -3.36 -0.83 14.55
C GLN A 191 -2.94 -2.12 13.83
N ARG A 192 -2.10 -2.92 14.50
CA ARG A 192 -1.62 -4.23 14.00
C ARG A 192 -1.02 -4.17 12.58
N GLY A 193 -0.33 -3.08 12.25
CA GLY A 193 0.40 -2.88 10.99
C GLY A 193 -0.42 -2.19 9.91
N ASN A 194 -1.71 -1.96 10.16
CA ASN A 194 -2.65 -1.45 9.17
C ASN A 194 -3.16 -0.05 9.53
N LEU A 195 -3.34 0.79 8.52
CA LEU A 195 -4.07 2.05 8.64
C LEU A 195 -5.57 1.72 8.75
N ILE A 196 -6.18 2.07 9.88
CA ILE A 196 -7.60 1.80 10.18
C ILE A 196 -8.49 3.00 9.88
N ALA A 197 -7.98 4.23 10.03
CA ALA A 197 -8.69 5.46 9.72
C ALA A 197 -7.72 6.62 9.42
N THR A 198 -8.21 7.59 8.65
CA THR A 198 -7.54 8.89 8.41
C THR A 198 -8.57 10.00 8.61
N VAL A 199 -8.26 10.96 9.46
CA VAL A 199 -9.06 12.18 9.65
C VAL A 199 -8.24 13.35 9.13
N VAL A 200 -8.84 14.26 8.35
CA VAL A 200 -8.13 15.44 7.85
C VAL A 200 -8.80 16.69 8.41
N ALA A 201 -8.06 17.44 9.23
CA ALA A 201 -8.51 18.70 9.81
C ALA A 201 -8.02 19.88 8.94
N PRO A 202 -8.92 20.69 8.36
CA PRO A 202 -8.52 21.91 7.66
C PRO A 202 -8.14 22.99 8.67
N ILE A 203 -7.07 23.72 8.38
CA ILE A 203 -6.59 24.83 9.22
C ILE A 203 -6.12 26.00 8.35
N GLU A 204 -6.55 27.21 8.70
CA GLU A 204 -6.17 28.45 8.03
C GLU A 204 -5.13 29.19 8.88
N VAL A 205 -3.92 29.38 8.34
CA VAL A 205 -2.86 30.10 9.03
C VAL A 205 -2.87 31.57 8.59
N LEU A 206 -3.01 32.48 9.56
CA LEU A 206 -3.12 33.92 9.36
C LEU A 206 -1.88 34.65 9.90
N GLU A 207 -1.65 35.87 9.43
CA GLU A 207 -0.60 36.75 10.00
C GLU A 207 -0.99 37.29 11.38
N MET A 208 -2.28 37.54 11.59
CA MET A 208 -2.82 38.08 12.83
C MET A 208 -3.47 36.99 13.68
N GLU A 209 -3.58 37.25 14.99
CA GLU A 209 -4.20 36.35 15.94
C GLU A 209 -5.70 36.13 15.62
N PRO A 210 -6.14 34.89 15.39
CA PRO A 210 -7.53 34.61 15.05
C PRO A 210 -8.43 34.56 16.29
N VAL A 211 -9.70 34.94 16.12
CA VAL A 211 -10.75 34.53 17.06
C VAL A 211 -10.93 33.02 16.94
N PHE A 212 -10.87 32.31 18.07
CA PHE A 212 -10.97 30.85 18.10
C PHE A 212 -12.30 30.38 17.50
N ALA A 213 -12.22 29.51 16.50
CA ALA A 213 -13.35 28.78 15.97
C ALA A 213 -12.92 27.31 15.79
N PRO A 214 -13.73 26.33 16.22
CA PRO A 214 -13.45 24.93 15.96
C PRO A 214 -13.58 24.61 14.46
N ALA A 215 -12.75 23.69 13.96
CA ALA A 215 -12.84 23.21 12.58
C ALA A 215 -14.05 22.29 12.40
N PHE A 216 -14.73 22.35 11.25
CA PHE A 216 -15.72 21.35 10.89
C PHE A 216 -15.05 20.30 10.01
N ILE A 217 -15.05 19.04 10.43
CA ILE A 217 -14.42 17.95 9.68
C ILE A 217 -15.52 16.98 9.22
N PRO A 218 -15.60 16.66 7.92
CA PRO A 218 -16.53 15.65 7.41
C PRO A 218 -16.27 14.27 8.03
N THR A 219 -17.34 13.52 8.29
CA THR A 219 -17.27 12.11 8.71
C THR A 219 -16.51 11.27 7.67
N THR A 220 -15.46 10.57 8.10
CA THR A 220 -14.74 9.61 7.25
C THR A 220 -15.30 8.18 7.45
N PRO A 221 -15.42 7.35 6.42
CA PRO A 221 -15.68 5.92 6.57
C PRO A 221 -14.46 5.16 7.15
N VAL A 222 -14.69 4.40 8.22
CA VAL A 222 -13.70 3.49 8.83
C VAL A 222 -13.77 2.11 8.18
N SER A 223 -12.65 1.39 8.16
CA SER A 223 -12.67 -0.04 7.89
C SER A 223 -12.14 -0.87 9.07
N PRO A 224 -13.03 -1.25 10.00
CA PRO A 224 -12.71 -2.03 11.22
C PRO A 224 -11.80 -3.25 11.01
N ARG A 225 -12.11 -3.99 9.95
CA ARG A 225 -11.51 -5.29 9.67
C ARG A 225 -10.09 -5.17 9.12
N MET A 226 -9.59 -3.94 8.91
CA MET A 226 -8.20 -3.71 8.47
C MET A 226 -7.20 -4.27 9.47
N ALA A 227 -7.46 -4.15 10.77
CA ALA A 227 -6.57 -4.69 11.80
C ALA A 227 -6.59 -6.24 11.89
N GLU A 228 -7.48 -6.93 11.16
CA GLU A 228 -7.54 -8.39 11.08
C GLU A 228 -6.79 -8.97 9.87
N VAL A 229 -6.38 -8.12 8.93
CA VAL A 229 -5.69 -8.55 7.71
C VAL A 229 -4.19 -8.47 7.91
N THR A 230 -3.47 -9.43 7.32
CA THR A 230 -2.01 -9.38 7.29
C THR A 230 -1.57 -8.07 6.63
N PRO A 231 -0.81 -7.22 7.35
CA PRO A 231 -0.35 -5.96 6.78
C PRO A 231 0.57 -6.23 5.60
N PRO A 232 0.67 -5.28 4.64
CA PRO A 232 1.68 -5.36 3.60
C PRO A 232 3.08 -5.29 4.23
N ASP A 233 4.09 -5.83 3.54
CA ASP A 233 5.48 -5.80 3.98
C ASP A 233 5.99 -4.35 4.09
N LEU A 234 5.51 -3.46 3.21
CA LEU A 234 5.78 -2.03 3.20
C LEU A 234 4.51 -1.22 2.94
N THR A 235 4.31 -0.15 3.71
CA THR A 235 3.30 0.88 3.40
C THR A 235 3.97 2.23 3.23
N LEU A 236 3.82 2.85 2.06
CA LEU A 236 4.29 4.20 1.80
C LEU A 236 3.09 5.16 1.81
N VAL A 237 3.02 6.01 2.82
CA VAL A 237 2.04 7.10 2.90
C VAL A 237 2.62 8.34 2.25
N ILE A 238 1.84 8.96 1.36
CA ILE A 238 2.24 10.15 0.61
C ILE A 238 1.12 11.18 0.73
N PHE A 239 1.38 12.25 1.48
CA PHE A 239 0.42 13.32 1.68
C PHE A 239 0.90 14.61 1.01
N ARG A 240 0.10 15.14 0.09
CA ARG A 240 0.34 16.40 -0.61
C ARG A 240 -0.59 17.48 -0.07
N ASP A 241 -0.05 18.62 0.34
CA ASP A 241 -0.84 19.78 0.76
C ASP A 241 -1.37 20.59 -0.46
N PRO A 242 -2.30 21.54 -0.24
CA PRO A 242 -2.81 22.39 -1.32
C PRO A 242 -1.75 23.25 -2.03
N VAL A 243 -0.64 23.57 -1.35
CA VAL A 243 0.46 24.39 -1.89
C VAL A 243 1.43 23.55 -2.74
N GLY A 244 1.35 22.22 -2.65
CA GLY A 244 2.11 21.27 -3.46
C GLY A 244 3.32 20.66 -2.75
N ARG A 245 3.46 20.83 -1.43
CA ARG A 245 4.43 20.08 -0.63
C ARG A 245 3.98 18.65 -0.45
N MET A 246 4.92 17.72 -0.49
CA MET A 246 4.68 16.30 -0.32
C MET A 246 5.45 15.77 0.89
N GLN A 247 4.76 15.03 1.74
CA GLN A 247 5.35 14.27 2.84
C GLN A 247 5.31 12.79 2.51
N PHE A 248 6.44 12.10 2.72
CA PHE A 248 6.62 10.68 2.48
C PHE A 248 6.92 9.98 3.80
N THR A 249 6.12 8.98 4.15
CA THR A 249 6.33 8.17 5.34
C THR A 249 6.28 6.69 4.98
N LEU A 250 7.39 5.99 5.17
CA LEU A 250 7.51 4.55 4.91
C LEU A 250 7.39 3.77 6.22
N HIS A 251 6.46 2.81 6.27
CA HIS A 251 6.21 1.95 7.42
C HIS A 251 6.45 0.47 7.13
N ARG A 252 6.88 -0.26 8.17
CA ARG A 252 6.88 -1.73 8.27
C ARG A 252 6.58 -2.15 9.69
N ASP A 253 5.69 -3.11 9.91
CA ASP A 253 5.38 -3.69 11.23
C ASP A 253 5.04 -2.67 12.33
N ASN A 254 4.32 -1.58 11.99
CA ASN A 254 4.07 -0.43 12.86
C ASN A 254 5.31 0.39 13.27
N VAL A 255 6.40 0.32 12.52
CA VAL A 255 7.58 1.15 12.71
C VAL A 255 7.75 2.04 11.49
N THR A 256 8.04 3.32 11.74
CA THR A 256 8.40 4.28 10.69
C THR A 256 9.87 4.11 10.35
N LEU A 257 10.12 3.70 9.12
CA LEU A 257 11.44 3.38 8.59
C LEU A 257 12.12 4.59 7.96
N CYS A 258 11.32 5.45 7.32
CA CYS A 258 11.79 6.66 6.65
C CYS A 258 10.69 7.73 6.71
N TYR A 259 11.10 8.97 6.95
CA TYR A 259 10.27 10.16 6.84
C TYR A 259 11.02 11.21 6.03
N ALA A 260 10.35 11.84 5.09
CA ALA A 260 10.95 12.87 4.24
C ALA A 260 9.91 13.87 3.75
N GLU A 261 10.33 15.12 3.55
CA GLU A 261 9.53 16.16 2.92
C GLU A 261 10.15 16.54 1.58
N GLN A 262 9.30 16.84 0.60
CA GLN A 262 9.74 17.38 -0.68
C GLN A 262 8.78 18.46 -1.15
N THR A 263 9.31 19.62 -1.49
CA THR A 263 8.55 20.67 -2.18
C THR A 263 8.81 20.57 -3.67
N LEU A 264 7.75 20.33 -4.45
CA LEU A 264 7.87 20.36 -5.90
C LEU A 264 7.97 21.81 -6.37
N HIS A 265 9.12 22.21 -6.93
CA HIS A 265 9.35 23.56 -7.45
C HIS A 265 8.42 23.98 -8.60
N ARG A 266 7.73 23.02 -9.22
CA ARG A 266 6.68 23.25 -10.22
C ARG A 266 5.48 22.39 -9.84
N PRO A 267 4.25 22.88 -10.04
CA PRO A 267 3.07 22.05 -9.84
C PRO A 267 3.19 20.78 -10.69
N PRO A 268 2.96 19.59 -10.11
CA PRO A 268 3.15 18.30 -10.77
C PRO A 268 2.31 18.18 -12.04
N ASP A 269 1.22 18.94 -12.17
CA ASP A 269 0.32 18.94 -13.33
C ASP A 269 1.05 19.07 -14.66
N ALA A 270 2.02 20.00 -14.79
CA ALA A 270 2.75 20.19 -16.05
C ALA A 270 3.65 18.99 -16.37
N LEU A 271 4.30 18.42 -15.35
CA LEU A 271 5.11 17.21 -15.49
C LEU A 271 4.24 16.01 -15.88
N LEU A 272 3.10 15.85 -15.20
CA LEU A 272 2.16 14.76 -15.41
C LEU A 272 1.51 14.84 -16.79
N ASN A 273 1.11 16.03 -17.24
CA ASN A 273 0.60 16.24 -18.59
C ASN A 273 1.63 15.82 -19.63
N ALA A 274 2.87 16.30 -19.50
CA ALA A 274 3.95 15.91 -20.41
C ALA A 274 4.22 14.40 -20.40
N LEU A 275 4.13 13.76 -19.22
CA LEU A 275 4.30 12.31 -19.07
C LEU A 275 3.18 11.55 -19.78
N PHE A 276 1.92 11.90 -19.56
CA PHE A 276 0.79 11.21 -20.18
C PHE A 276 0.72 11.45 -21.69
N ASP A 277 1.06 12.66 -22.15
CA ASP A 277 1.17 12.98 -23.58
C ASP A 277 2.26 12.13 -24.27
N GLU A 278 3.40 11.94 -23.59
CA GLU A 278 4.48 11.08 -24.09
C GLU A 278 4.06 9.61 -24.11
N LEU A 279 3.43 9.10 -23.04
CA LEU A 279 2.90 7.73 -23.02
C LEU A 279 1.88 7.49 -24.16
N HIS A 280 1.02 8.47 -24.42
CA HIS A 280 0.07 8.41 -25.53
C HIS A 280 0.77 8.32 -26.89
N LEU A 281 1.86 9.06 -27.07
CA LEU A 281 2.66 8.98 -28.28
C LEU A 281 3.36 7.63 -28.44
N LEU A 282 3.93 7.12 -27.36
CA LEU A 282 4.64 5.85 -27.33
C LEU A 282 3.72 4.67 -27.66
N GLN A 283 2.46 4.72 -27.24
CA GLN A 283 1.45 3.72 -27.63
C GLN A 283 1.25 3.67 -29.15
N ARG A 284 1.32 4.82 -29.83
CA ARG A 284 1.22 4.92 -31.29
C ARG A 284 2.55 4.61 -31.99
N GLY A 285 3.59 4.22 -31.25
CA GLY A 285 4.92 3.99 -31.76
C GLY A 285 5.62 5.28 -32.20
N THR A 286 5.35 6.40 -31.54
CA THR A 286 5.95 7.71 -31.85
C THR A 286 6.44 8.38 -30.56
N ASP A 287 7.15 9.50 -30.66
CA ASP A 287 7.53 10.34 -29.52
C ASP A 287 7.38 11.82 -29.85
N SER A 288 7.51 12.68 -28.84
CA SER A 288 7.44 14.14 -28.98
C SER A 288 8.54 14.71 -29.89
N ALA A 289 9.69 14.02 -30.01
CA ALA A 289 10.80 14.42 -30.88
C ALA A 289 10.51 14.12 -32.38
N ASN A 290 9.89 12.99 -32.67
CA ASN A 290 9.62 12.51 -34.04
C ASN A 290 8.39 13.18 -34.67
N ARG A 291 7.44 13.71 -33.88
CA ARG A 291 6.31 14.51 -34.42
C ARG A 291 6.78 15.66 -35.33
N ARG A 292 7.97 16.22 -35.08
CA ARG A 292 8.51 17.38 -35.82
C ARG A 292 9.33 17.00 -37.05
N ARG A 293 9.71 15.73 -37.23
CA ARG A 293 10.64 15.28 -38.28
C ARG A 293 10.03 14.34 -39.32
N GLY A 294 8.73 14.09 -39.26
CA GLY A 294 8.00 13.36 -40.31
C GLY A 294 8.52 11.95 -40.60
N SER A 295 9.00 11.20 -39.58
CA SER A 295 9.67 9.93 -39.82
C SER A 295 9.37 8.82 -38.79
N HIS A 296 9.43 7.60 -39.33
CA HIS A 296 9.39 6.22 -38.80
C HIS A 296 8.83 5.94 -37.40
N LEU A 297 7.94 4.93 -37.36
CA LEU A 297 7.49 4.30 -36.12
C LEU A 297 8.67 3.75 -35.33
N LEU A 298 8.67 4.03 -34.03
CA LEU A 298 9.63 3.52 -33.06
C LEU A 298 9.60 1.98 -33.02
N THR A 299 10.77 1.38 -32.84
CA THR A 299 10.88 -0.05 -32.53
C THR A 299 10.37 -0.33 -31.11
N ALA A 300 10.05 -1.59 -30.83
CA ALA A 300 9.61 -1.99 -29.48
C ALA A 300 10.66 -1.70 -28.39
N GLU A 301 11.95 -1.86 -28.73
CA GLU A 301 13.05 -1.55 -27.81
C GLU A 301 13.17 -0.04 -27.56
N GLN A 302 12.99 0.78 -28.59
CA GLN A 302 12.98 2.24 -28.44
C GLN A 302 11.82 2.68 -27.55
N VAL A 303 10.62 2.12 -27.73
CA VAL A 303 9.47 2.39 -26.87
C VAL A 303 9.76 1.98 -25.42
N GLU A 304 10.30 0.77 -25.19
CA GLU A 304 10.66 0.30 -23.84
C GLU A 304 11.67 1.24 -23.18
N ARG A 305 12.71 1.65 -23.91
CA ARG A 305 13.72 2.60 -23.42
C ARG A 305 13.12 3.96 -23.06
N ARG A 306 12.16 4.47 -23.84
CA ARG A 306 11.47 5.73 -23.53
C ARG A 306 10.61 5.62 -22.28
N ILE A 307 9.87 4.52 -22.11
CA ILE A 307 9.08 4.26 -20.88
C ILE A 307 10.00 4.17 -19.67
N CYS A 308 11.14 3.48 -19.79
CA CYS A 308 12.17 3.41 -18.75
C CYS A 308 12.67 4.79 -18.34
N ASN A 309 12.96 5.67 -19.30
CA ASN A 309 13.41 7.03 -19.03
C ASN A 309 12.33 7.88 -18.32
N LEU A 310 11.05 7.67 -18.62
CA LEU A 310 9.96 8.30 -17.87
C LEU A 310 9.97 7.85 -16.41
N GLY A 311 10.20 6.56 -16.15
CA GLY A 311 10.30 6.02 -14.80
C GLY A 311 11.47 6.58 -13.99
N TYR A 312 12.64 6.76 -14.63
CA TYR A 312 13.79 7.43 -14.03
C TYR A 312 13.49 8.89 -13.69
N LYS A 313 12.82 9.61 -14.60
CA LYS A 313 12.41 10.99 -14.35
C LYS A 313 11.45 11.12 -13.15
N LEU A 314 10.53 10.16 -12.97
CA LEU A 314 9.66 10.11 -11.79
C LEU A 314 10.49 9.90 -10.51
N TRP A 315 11.45 8.98 -10.54
CA TRP A 315 12.36 8.75 -9.42
C TRP A 315 13.17 10.01 -9.06
N ASP A 316 13.70 10.71 -10.05
CA ASP A 316 14.51 11.90 -9.83
C ASP A 316 13.72 13.04 -9.21
N VAL A 317 12.55 13.31 -9.79
CA VAL A 317 11.76 14.50 -9.44
C VAL A 317 10.94 14.28 -8.18
N LEU A 318 10.33 13.10 -7.99
CA LEU A 318 9.31 12.88 -6.95
C LEU A 318 9.84 12.19 -5.69
N ILE A 319 10.98 11.51 -5.75
CA ILE A 319 11.45 10.72 -4.61
C ILE A 319 12.50 11.52 -3.85
N PRO A 320 12.30 11.79 -2.54
CA PRO A 320 13.24 12.56 -1.75
C PRO A 320 14.53 11.78 -1.47
N PRO A 321 15.67 12.47 -1.27
CA PRO A 321 16.97 11.84 -1.07
C PRO A 321 17.00 10.78 0.04
N GLU A 322 16.32 11.02 1.15
CA GLU A 322 16.24 10.11 2.30
C GLU A 322 15.61 8.78 1.90
N LEU A 323 14.53 8.82 1.11
CA LEU A 323 13.86 7.62 0.61
C LEU A 323 14.71 6.91 -0.44
N LYS A 324 15.46 7.65 -1.27
CA LYS A 324 16.44 7.06 -2.22
C LYS A 324 17.56 6.33 -1.47
N LEU A 325 18.08 6.92 -0.39
CA LEU A 325 19.10 6.32 0.46
C LEU A 325 18.58 5.07 1.17
N TYR A 326 17.36 5.11 1.70
CA TYR A 326 16.71 3.94 2.29
C TYR A 326 16.57 2.81 1.27
N TYR A 327 16.06 3.13 0.08
CA TYR A 327 15.90 2.16 -1.01
C TYR A 327 17.23 1.52 -1.39
N ALA A 328 18.29 2.33 -1.55
CA ALA A 328 19.62 1.84 -1.91
C ALA A 328 20.16 0.82 -0.90
N ARG A 329 19.90 1.01 0.40
CA ARG A 329 20.32 0.09 1.48
C ARG A 329 19.55 -1.22 1.46
N GLU A 330 18.24 -1.18 1.25
CA GLU A 330 17.36 -2.33 1.42
C GLU A 330 17.18 -3.17 0.13
N ARG A 331 17.47 -2.62 -1.05
CA ARG A 331 17.22 -3.26 -2.36
C ARG A 331 17.74 -4.69 -2.47
N HIS A 332 18.92 -4.97 -1.92
CA HIS A 332 19.53 -6.30 -1.95
C HIS A 332 18.72 -7.35 -1.18
N GLN A 333 17.99 -6.95 -0.14
CA GLN A 333 17.09 -7.85 0.57
C GLN A 333 15.91 -8.25 -0.32
N TRP A 334 15.30 -7.28 -1.00
CA TRP A 334 14.15 -7.52 -1.87
C TRP A 334 14.53 -8.37 -3.08
N GLN A 335 15.70 -8.11 -3.69
CA GLN A 335 16.23 -8.92 -4.77
C GLN A 335 16.47 -10.38 -4.36
N ARG A 336 17.08 -10.60 -3.19
CA ARG A 336 17.30 -11.96 -2.65
C ARG A 336 15.98 -12.68 -2.40
N ALA A 337 14.98 -11.98 -1.85
CA ALA A 337 13.64 -12.54 -1.66
C ALA A 337 13.02 -12.92 -3.02
N ALA A 338 13.09 -12.02 -4.01
CA ALA A 338 12.53 -12.25 -5.34
C ALA A 338 13.17 -13.46 -6.03
N ALA A 339 14.50 -13.60 -5.93
CA ALA A 339 15.24 -14.76 -6.43
C ALA A 339 14.83 -16.07 -5.74
N ALA A 340 14.45 -16.02 -4.46
CA ALA A 340 13.88 -17.15 -3.72
C ALA A 340 12.40 -17.43 -4.07
N GLY A 341 11.78 -16.66 -4.97
CA GLY A 341 10.37 -16.76 -5.34
C GLY A 341 9.43 -16.10 -4.34
N GLN A 342 9.93 -15.19 -3.49
CA GLN A 342 9.15 -14.38 -2.57
C GLN A 342 9.25 -12.90 -2.97
N ARG A 343 8.14 -12.29 -3.38
CA ARG A 343 8.09 -10.83 -3.52
C ARG A 343 7.47 -10.20 -2.30
N TRP A 344 8.02 -9.04 -1.95
CA TRP A 344 7.48 -8.14 -0.94
C TRP A 344 6.28 -7.41 -1.50
N SER A 345 5.35 -7.05 -0.63
CA SER A 345 4.20 -6.22 -0.93
C SER A 345 4.46 -4.77 -0.58
N LEU A 346 4.09 -3.86 -1.47
CA LEU A 346 4.17 -2.42 -1.28
C LEU A 346 2.79 -1.81 -1.50
N LEU A 347 2.23 -1.23 -0.45
CA LEU A 347 1.00 -0.44 -0.53
C LEU A 347 1.36 1.05 -0.52
N VAL A 348 1.08 1.74 -1.60
CA VAL A 348 1.17 3.21 -1.66
C VAL A 348 -0.18 3.80 -1.30
N GLN A 349 -0.26 4.53 -0.20
CA GLN A 349 -1.43 5.30 0.22
C GLN A 349 -1.16 6.76 -0.08
N SER A 350 -1.94 7.38 -0.97
CA SER A 350 -1.69 8.76 -1.34
C SER A 350 -2.96 9.56 -1.49
N ASN A 351 -2.96 10.84 -1.13
CA ASN A 351 -4.02 11.78 -1.50
C ASN A 351 -3.76 12.45 -2.87
N GLU A 352 -2.67 12.08 -3.56
CA GLU A 352 -2.30 12.54 -4.89
C GLU A 352 -2.74 11.50 -5.94
N PRO A 353 -3.82 11.77 -6.69
CA PRO A 353 -4.45 10.80 -7.58
C PRO A 353 -3.75 10.64 -8.92
N ASP A 354 -2.95 11.61 -9.37
CA ASP A 354 -2.53 11.71 -10.77
C ASP A 354 -1.11 11.17 -11.00
N ILE A 355 -0.32 10.98 -9.93
CA ILE A 355 1.02 10.40 -10.04
C ILE A 355 0.93 8.87 -10.26
N PRO A 356 1.56 8.34 -11.33
CA PRO A 356 1.62 6.90 -11.60
C PRO A 356 2.77 6.27 -10.81
N TRP A 357 2.59 6.11 -9.50
CA TRP A 357 3.60 5.55 -8.59
C TRP A 357 4.16 4.20 -9.05
N GLU A 358 3.34 3.40 -9.72
CA GLU A 358 3.74 2.13 -10.28
C GLU A 358 4.86 2.26 -11.33
N LEU A 359 4.92 3.37 -12.07
CA LEU A 359 5.93 3.64 -13.09
C LEU A 359 7.23 4.21 -12.52
N VAL A 360 7.34 4.40 -11.20
CA VAL A 360 8.61 4.81 -10.60
C VAL A 360 9.66 3.73 -10.83
N ARG A 361 10.81 4.13 -11.38
CA ARG A 361 11.94 3.24 -11.66
C ARG A 361 13.18 3.69 -10.90
N PRO A 362 13.54 3.02 -9.80
CA PRO A 362 14.68 3.40 -8.98
C PRO A 362 16.01 3.16 -9.69
N TYR A 363 16.95 4.09 -9.51
CA TYR A 363 18.34 3.93 -9.91
C TYR A 363 19.27 4.80 -9.06
N SER A 364 20.58 4.55 -9.16
CA SER A 364 21.64 5.44 -8.68
C SER A 364 22.78 5.50 -9.69
N ASP A 365 23.23 6.72 -9.98
CA ASP A 365 24.40 7.03 -10.83
C ASP A 365 25.66 7.38 -10.01
N GLY A 366 25.57 7.30 -8.68
CA GLY A 366 26.64 7.57 -7.72
C GLY A 366 27.75 6.52 -7.72
N THR A 367 28.50 6.42 -6.62
CA THR A 367 29.66 5.51 -6.51
C THR A 367 29.25 4.04 -6.61
N ASP A 368 28.13 3.66 -6.01
CA ASP A 368 27.49 2.35 -6.20
C ASP A 368 26.40 2.49 -7.26
N ARG A 369 26.75 2.30 -8.53
CA ARG A 369 25.80 2.42 -9.64
C ARG A 369 24.89 1.20 -9.72
N TRP A 370 23.58 1.44 -9.78
CA TRP A 370 22.59 0.40 -9.93
C TRP A 370 21.33 0.91 -10.60
N GLU A 371 20.60 -0.01 -11.22
CA GLU A 371 19.30 0.24 -11.84
C GLU A 371 18.37 -0.90 -11.43
N GLU A 372 17.13 -0.59 -11.07
CA GLU A 372 16.10 -1.59 -10.77
C GLU A 372 14.99 -1.56 -11.81
N ASP A 373 14.10 -2.55 -11.73
CA ASP A 373 12.83 -2.56 -12.45
C ASP A 373 11.83 -1.56 -11.82
N PHE A 374 10.71 -1.34 -12.51
CA PHE A 374 9.60 -0.52 -12.01
C PHE A 374 9.06 -1.08 -10.68
N TRP A 375 8.54 -0.21 -9.79
CA TRP A 375 7.97 -0.67 -8.51
C TRP A 375 6.91 -1.76 -8.66
N TYR A 376 6.06 -1.72 -9.69
CA TYR A 376 5.07 -2.80 -9.93
C TYR A 376 5.67 -4.16 -10.33
N GLN A 377 6.92 -4.16 -10.80
CA GLN A 377 7.65 -5.37 -11.17
C GLN A 377 8.43 -5.91 -9.96
N THR A 378 9.00 -5.00 -9.17
CA THR A 378 9.75 -5.29 -7.94
C THR A 378 8.86 -5.83 -6.83
N PHE A 379 7.68 -5.23 -6.62
CA PHE A 379 6.77 -5.53 -5.52
C PHE A 379 5.44 -6.14 -5.97
N HIS A 380 4.75 -6.82 -5.05
CA HIS A 380 3.29 -6.93 -5.09
C HIS A 380 2.72 -5.56 -4.75
N PHE A 381 2.54 -4.73 -5.78
CA PHE A 381 2.29 -3.30 -5.65
C PHE A 381 0.81 -2.97 -5.66
N ALA A 382 0.31 -2.21 -4.68
CA ALA A 382 -1.03 -1.63 -4.69
C ALA A 382 -0.97 -0.12 -4.50
N ARG A 383 -1.91 0.62 -5.10
CA ARG A 383 -2.14 2.03 -4.79
C ARG A 383 -3.53 2.21 -4.19
N TRP A 384 -3.62 2.99 -3.11
CA TRP A 384 -4.85 3.37 -2.45
C TRP A 384 -4.96 4.90 -2.39
N LEU A 385 -6.04 5.44 -2.93
CA LEU A 385 -6.30 6.87 -2.92
C LEU A 385 -6.99 7.24 -1.60
N LEU A 386 -6.31 8.00 -0.75
CA LEU A 386 -6.79 8.41 0.57
C LEU A 386 -7.99 9.35 0.49
N ARG A 387 -8.08 10.18 -0.57
CA ARG A 387 -9.15 11.17 -0.77
C ARG A 387 -9.47 11.29 -2.25
N ARG A 388 -10.76 11.37 -2.61
CA ARG A 388 -11.14 11.64 -4.01
C ARG A 388 -11.02 13.13 -4.33
N PRO A 389 -10.68 13.52 -5.57
CA PRO A 389 -10.60 14.94 -5.91
C PRO A 389 -11.94 15.68 -5.82
N ASP A 390 -13.05 14.95 -5.93
CA ASP A 390 -14.42 15.49 -5.91
C ASP A 390 -15.12 15.34 -4.56
N SER A 391 -14.44 14.81 -3.53
CA SER A 391 -15.00 14.64 -2.20
C SER A 391 -13.97 14.98 -1.12
N PRO A 392 -14.34 15.77 -0.10
CA PRO A 392 -13.47 16.00 1.05
C PRO A 392 -13.32 14.75 1.94
N GLU A 393 -14.15 13.72 1.74
CA GLU A 393 -14.10 12.47 2.49
C GLU A 393 -12.80 11.71 2.23
N CYS A 394 -12.18 11.21 3.31
CA CYS A 394 -11.11 10.25 3.20
C CYS A 394 -11.66 8.82 3.08
N PHE A 395 -10.85 7.88 2.61
CA PHE A 395 -11.23 6.48 2.49
C PHE A 395 -10.11 5.61 3.05
N ALA A 396 -10.41 4.81 4.07
CA ALA A 396 -9.51 3.76 4.53
C ALA A 396 -9.49 2.59 3.52
N PRO A 397 -8.34 1.89 3.36
CA PRO A 397 -8.28 0.65 2.59
C PRO A 397 -9.31 -0.36 3.05
N VAL A 398 -9.72 -1.21 2.11
CA VAL A 398 -10.72 -2.23 2.38
C VAL A 398 -10.00 -3.57 2.58
N PRO A 399 -10.21 -4.24 3.72
CA PRO A 399 -9.40 -5.38 4.14
C PRO A 399 -9.60 -6.60 3.25
N ARG A 400 -10.83 -6.79 2.79
CA ARG A 400 -11.24 -7.93 1.96
C ARG A 400 -12.24 -7.46 0.93
N LEU A 401 -12.01 -7.84 -0.31
CA LEU A 401 -12.98 -7.71 -1.39
C LEU A 401 -13.80 -9.00 -1.41
N GLN A 402 -15.13 -8.88 -1.44
CA GLN A 402 -15.99 -10.04 -1.67
C GLN A 402 -15.91 -10.43 -3.14
N LEU A 403 -16.01 -11.73 -3.42
CA LEU A 403 -16.06 -12.27 -4.77
C LEU A 403 -17.06 -13.43 -4.78
N SER A 404 -18.33 -13.10 -4.98
CA SER A 404 -19.44 -14.03 -5.15
C SER A 404 -20.07 -13.92 -6.54
N ALA A 405 -20.03 -12.72 -7.14
CA ALA A 405 -20.52 -12.45 -8.48
C ALA A 405 -19.50 -11.66 -9.31
N LEU A 406 -19.28 -12.07 -10.56
CA LEU A 406 -18.36 -11.44 -11.50
C LEU A 406 -19.07 -11.13 -12.81
N ALA A 407 -18.85 -9.93 -13.34
CA ALA A 407 -19.24 -9.56 -14.69
C ALA A 407 -18.00 -9.24 -15.54
N ALA A 408 -17.97 -9.73 -16.77
CA ALA A 408 -16.95 -9.42 -17.76
C ALA A 408 -17.58 -8.66 -18.95
N ILE A 409 -17.06 -7.48 -19.26
CA ILE A 409 -17.43 -6.71 -20.45
C ILE A 409 -16.34 -6.93 -21.49
N VAL A 410 -16.66 -7.74 -22.51
CA VAL A 410 -15.71 -8.17 -23.53
C VAL A 410 -16.35 -8.04 -24.92
N PRO A 411 -16.19 -6.90 -25.61
CA PRO A 411 -16.66 -6.75 -26.98
C PRO A 411 -15.91 -7.69 -27.93
N THR A 412 -16.63 -8.29 -28.87
CA THR A 412 -16.13 -9.25 -29.85
C THR A 412 -15.73 -8.61 -31.18
N CYS A 413 -16.07 -7.34 -31.39
CA CYS A 413 -15.85 -6.60 -32.64
C CYS A 413 -14.40 -6.07 -32.83
N TYR A 414 -13.44 -6.42 -31.96
CA TYR A 414 -12.05 -5.94 -32.02
C TYR A 414 -11.04 -7.09 -32.25
N PRO A 415 -10.97 -7.66 -33.46
CA PRO A 415 -10.13 -8.83 -33.75
C PRO A 415 -8.61 -8.59 -33.60
N GLU A 416 -8.17 -7.33 -33.67
CA GLU A 416 -6.79 -6.92 -33.46
C GLU A 416 -6.31 -7.08 -32.01
N LEU A 417 -7.24 -7.16 -31.04
CA LEU A 417 -6.94 -7.37 -29.63
C LEU A 417 -6.70 -8.86 -29.33
N LYS A 418 -5.59 -9.40 -29.86
CA LYS A 418 -5.26 -10.84 -29.87
C LYS A 418 -5.26 -11.56 -28.51
N ALA A 419 -5.09 -10.82 -27.41
CA ALA A 419 -5.03 -11.39 -26.06
C ALA A 419 -6.36 -11.36 -25.30
N VAL A 420 -7.39 -10.73 -25.87
CA VAL A 420 -8.75 -10.70 -25.29
C VAL A 420 -9.34 -12.11 -25.12
N PRO A 421 -9.21 -13.05 -26.08
CA PRO A 421 -9.75 -14.39 -25.91
C PRO A 421 -9.16 -15.14 -24.71
N ASP A 422 -7.86 -15.02 -24.49
CA ASP A 422 -7.15 -15.66 -23.38
C ASP A 422 -7.58 -15.07 -22.02
N GLU A 423 -7.67 -13.75 -21.93
CA GLU A 423 -8.14 -13.07 -20.71
C GLU A 423 -9.60 -13.40 -20.41
N HIS A 424 -10.47 -13.41 -21.42
CA HIS A 424 -11.87 -13.80 -21.25
C HIS A 424 -11.99 -15.28 -20.83
N LYS A 425 -11.18 -16.17 -21.40
CA LYS A 425 -11.11 -17.56 -20.95
C LYS A 425 -10.69 -17.65 -19.48
N LEU A 426 -9.68 -16.89 -19.06
CA LEU A 426 -9.25 -16.82 -17.67
C LEU A 426 -10.40 -16.45 -16.73
N LEU A 427 -11.21 -15.44 -17.09
CA LEU A 427 -12.37 -15.02 -16.28
C LEU A 427 -13.45 -16.10 -16.20
N ARG A 428 -13.76 -16.77 -17.32
CA ARG A 428 -14.70 -17.89 -17.32
C ARG A 428 -14.20 -19.06 -16.47
N ASP A 429 -12.91 -19.39 -16.57
CA ASP A 429 -12.28 -20.42 -15.75
C ASP A 429 -12.32 -20.05 -14.27
N LEU A 430 -12.17 -18.76 -13.92
CA LEU A 430 -12.29 -18.25 -12.55
C LEU A 430 -13.72 -18.40 -12.01
N ILE A 431 -14.72 -17.98 -12.80
CA ILE A 431 -16.14 -18.13 -12.48
C ILE A 431 -16.46 -19.60 -12.21
N ALA A 432 -16.09 -20.50 -13.12
CA ALA A 432 -16.37 -21.92 -13.00
C ALA A 432 -15.66 -22.56 -11.79
N ARG A 433 -14.36 -22.28 -11.61
CA ARG A 433 -13.55 -22.85 -10.53
C ARG A 433 -14.07 -22.47 -9.15
N HIS A 434 -14.51 -21.22 -8.98
CA HIS A 434 -14.98 -20.70 -7.69
C HIS A 434 -16.51 -20.66 -7.56
N ARG A 435 -17.24 -21.20 -8.55
CA ARG A 435 -18.72 -21.23 -8.59
C ARG A 435 -19.32 -19.84 -8.38
N LEU A 436 -18.74 -18.83 -9.02
CA LEU A 436 -19.21 -17.46 -8.95
C LEU A 436 -20.49 -17.31 -9.78
N THR A 437 -21.33 -16.35 -9.41
CA THR A 437 -22.46 -15.94 -10.26
C THR A 437 -21.92 -15.13 -11.44
N ASP A 438 -22.13 -15.59 -12.67
CA ASP A 438 -21.80 -14.84 -13.87
C ASP A 438 -22.87 -13.77 -14.13
N ARG A 439 -22.44 -12.52 -14.11
CA ARG A 439 -23.26 -11.32 -14.38
C ARG A 439 -22.85 -10.62 -15.67
N SER A 440 -22.03 -11.27 -16.49
CA SER A 440 -21.58 -10.72 -17.76
C SER A 440 -22.78 -10.48 -18.69
N PRO A 441 -22.84 -9.33 -19.39
CA PRO A 441 -23.87 -9.11 -20.40
C PRO A 441 -23.69 -10.11 -21.55
N LYS A 442 -24.78 -10.45 -22.25
CA LYS A 442 -24.71 -11.38 -23.40
C LYS A 442 -23.95 -10.74 -24.55
N ARG A 443 -24.10 -9.43 -24.71
CA ARG A 443 -23.36 -8.59 -25.65
C ARG A 443 -22.90 -7.34 -24.92
N ALA A 444 -21.67 -6.90 -25.18
CA ALA A 444 -21.15 -5.66 -24.61
C ALA A 444 -21.68 -4.42 -25.38
N THR A 445 -22.99 -4.28 -25.54
CA THR A 445 -23.64 -3.07 -26.12
C THR A 445 -23.83 -2.01 -25.03
N GLU A 446 -24.04 -0.76 -25.44
CA GLU A 446 -24.25 0.34 -24.48
C GLU A 446 -25.45 0.09 -23.57
N GLU A 447 -26.57 -0.35 -24.16
CA GLU A 447 -27.80 -0.66 -23.43
C GLU A 447 -27.59 -1.76 -22.38
N GLU A 448 -26.96 -2.89 -22.73
CA GLU A 448 -26.73 -3.99 -21.79
C GLU A 448 -25.75 -3.61 -20.69
N VAL A 449 -24.71 -2.83 -21.01
CA VAL A 449 -23.72 -2.37 -20.03
C VAL A 449 -24.34 -1.34 -19.07
N ILE A 450 -25.12 -0.39 -19.55
CA ILE A 450 -25.84 0.57 -18.69
C ILE A 450 -26.83 -0.16 -17.80
N ALA A 451 -27.61 -1.10 -18.34
CA ALA A 451 -28.55 -1.90 -17.56
C ALA A 451 -27.84 -2.69 -16.45
N LEU A 452 -26.68 -3.29 -16.73
CA LEU A 452 -25.84 -3.96 -15.74
C LEU A 452 -25.37 -2.99 -14.64
N LEU A 453 -24.88 -1.80 -15.01
CA LEU A 453 -24.39 -0.80 -14.07
C LEU A 453 -25.51 -0.21 -13.20
N GLU A 454 -26.71 -0.02 -13.74
CA GLU A 454 -27.88 0.42 -12.99
C GLU A 454 -28.37 -0.65 -12.02
N THR A 455 -28.49 -1.89 -12.50
CA THR A 455 -29.02 -3.03 -11.72
C THR A 455 -28.04 -3.49 -10.64
N GLY A 456 -26.73 -3.46 -10.93
CA GLY A 456 -25.70 -3.98 -10.04
C GLY A 456 -25.71 -5.50 -9.92
N GLY A 457 -25.54 -6.00 -8.70
CA GLY A 457 -25.56 -7.44 -8.41
C GLY A 457 -24.27 -8.19 -8.78
N PHE A 458 -23.17 -7.46 -9.00
CA PHE A 458 -21.82 -7.98 -9.18
C PHE A 458 -20.91 -7.43 -8.08
N ASP A 459 -19.98 -8.25 -7.60
CA ASP A 459 -18.92 -7.79 -6.70
C ASP A 459 -17.71 -7.30 -7.50
N TRP A 460 -17.51 -7.89 -8.68
CA TRP A 460 -16.37 -7.63 -9.56
C TRP A 460 -16.86 -7.36 -10.98
N LEU A 461 -16.35 -6.28 -11.59
CA LEU A 461 -16.55 -5.95 -13.00
C LEU A 461 -15.18 -5.90 -13.69
N HIS A 462 -14.99 -6.70 -14.73
CA HIS A 462 -13.77 -6.68 -15.53
C HIS A 462 -14.08 -6.26 -16.96
N VAL A 463 -13.57 -5.11 -17.38
CA VAL A 463 -13.72 -4.58 -18.74
C VAL A 463 -12.45 -4.84 -19.54
N ILE A 464 -12.56 -5.46 -20.71
CA ILE A 464 -11.43 -5.76 -21.59
C ILE A 464 -11.76 -5.27 -23.00
N THR A 465 -11.23 -4.11 -23.38
CA THR A 465 -11.58 -3.45 -24.64
C THR A 465 -10.58 -2.33 -24.98
N HIS A 466 -10.77 -1.63 -26.09
CA HIS A 466 -10.09 -0.36 -26.34
C HIS A 466 -10.56 0.70 -25.36
N GLY A 467 -9.65 1.59 -25.00
CA GLY A 467 -10.02 2.80 -24.28
C GLY A 467 -9.41 4.00 -24.98
N ASP A 468 -10.07 5.14 -24.83
CA ASP A 468 -9.62 6.40 -25.40
C ASP A 468 -9.76 7.53 -24.38
N PHE A 469 -9.02 8.61 -24.61
CA PHE A 469 -9.03 9.81 -23.77
C PHE A 469 -9.11 11.07 -24.61
N PHE A 470 -10.15 11.88 -24.36
CA PHE A 470 -10.44 13.10 -25.08
C PHE A 470 -10.12 14.31 -24.20
N ALA A 471 -8.84 14.72 -24.20
CA ALA A 471 -8.33 15.81 -23.35
C ALA A 471 -9.11 17.13 -23.47
N GLN A 472 -9.70 17.39 -24.65
CA GLN A 472 -10.45 18.61 -24.96
C GLN A 472 -11.91 18.56 -24.50
N SER A 473 -12.40 17.40 -24.03
CA SER A 473 -13.78 17.25 -23.57
C SER A 473 -13.82 17.05 -22.06
N ALA A 474 -14.33 18.04 -21.34
CA ALA A 474 -14.55 17.93 -19.89
C ALA A 474 -15.62 16.88 -19.53
N LEU A 475 -16.55 16.59 -20.45
CA LEU A 475 -17.68 15.67 -20.25
C LEU A 475 -17.40 14.25 -20.76
N HIS A 476 -16.54 14.10 -21.77
CA HIS A 476 -16.24 12.80 -22.39
C HIS A 476 -14.75 12.47 -22.28
N SER A 477 -14.11 12.85 -21.17
CA SER A 477 -12.66 12.76 -21.02
C SER A 477 -12.10 11.34 -21.18
N SER A 478 -12.87 10.30 -20.88
CA SER A 478 -12.51 8.90 -21.15
C SER A 478 -13.69 8.11 -21.70
N ALA A 479 -13.40 7.15 -22.58
CA ALA A 479 -14.39 6.22 -23.09
C ALA A 479 -13.82 4.80 -23.24
N ILE A 480 -14.71 3.81 -23.18
CA ILE A 480 -14.40 2.41 -23.52
C ILE A 480 -15.14 2.00 -24.78
N GLY A 481 -14.47 1.24 -25.64
CA GLY A 481 -15.08 0.67 -26.84
C GLY A 481 -16.06 -0.44 -26.47
N LEU A 482 -17.19 -0.48 -27.16
CA LEU A 482 -18.27 -1.45 -27.01
C LEU A 482 -18.56 -2.16 -28.34
N GLU A 483 -19.50 -3.10 -28.32
CA GLU A 483 -19.98 -3.77 -29.54
C GLU A 483 -20.47 -2.77 -30.60
N ASN A 484 -20.45 -3.21 -31.86
CA ASN A 484 -20.88 -2.43 -33.02
C ASN A 484 -20.12 -1.09 -33.21
N GLY A 485 -18.92 -0.95 -32.63
CA GLY A 485 -18.11 0.27 -32.74
C GLY A 485 -18.63 1.45 -31.90
N GLN A 486 -19.55 1.21 -30.98
CA GLN A 486 -20.03 2.22 -30.04
C GLN A 486 -18.97 2.50 -28.95
N TRP A 487 -19.10 3.64 -28.28
CA TRP A 487 -18.21 4.05 -27.19
C TRP A 487 -19.02 4.47 -25.98
N LEU A 488 -18.73 3.89 -24.81
CA LEU A 488 -19.30 4.32 -23.54
C LEU A 488 -18.41 5.38 -22.91
N ALA A 489 -18.86 6.63 -22.94
CA ALA A 489 -18.16 7.75 -22.33
C ALA A 489 -18.37 7.80 -20.81
N SER A 490 -17.42 8.42 -20.09
CA SER A 490 -17.47 8.61 -18.65
C SER A 490 -18.71 9.38 -18.16
N SER A 491 -19.28 10.29 -18.97
CA SER A 491 -20.53 10.98 -18.66
C SER A 491 -21.74 10.06 -18.61
N ALA A 492 -21.77 9.00 -19.41
CA ALA A 492 -22.90 8.06 -19.46
C ALA A 492 -23.12 7.31 -18.15
N ILE A 493 -22.08 7.18 -17.32
CA ILE A 493 -22.15 6.48 -16.03
C ILE A 493 -22.39 7.40 -14.81
N THR A 494 -22.69 8.68 -15.05
CA THR A 494 -22.90 9.68 -13.97
C THR A 494 -24.33 9.72 -13.42
N GLY A 495 -25.24 8.95 -14.01
CA GLY A 495 -26.64 8.90 -13.61
C GLY A 495 -26.83 8.49 -12.14
N PRO A 496 -27.87 9.00 -11.45
CA PRO A 496 -28.07 8.77 -10.02
C PRO A 496 -28.25 7.30 -9.66
N ARG A 497 -28.83 6.49 -10.54
CA ARG A 497 -28.99 5.04 -10.35
C ARG A 497 -27.64 4.33 -10.27
N ILE A 498 -26.81 4.50 -11.30
CA ILE A 498 -25.46 3.92 -11.34
C ILE A 498 -24.63 4.40 -10.14
N ARG A 499 -24.67 5.71 -9.83
CA ARG A 499 -23.96 6.26 -8.66
C ARG A 499 -24.46 5.67 -7.35
N GLY A 500 -25.77 5.48 -7.18
CA GLY A 500 -26.36 4.81 -6.02
C GLY A 500 -25.85 3.37 -5.90
N THR A 501 -26.02 2.57 -6.96
CA THR A 501 -25.57 1.17 -7.01
C THR A 501 -24.08 1.02 -6.68
N LEU A 502 -23.21 1.83 -7.29
CA LEU A 502 -21.78 1.82 -7.03
C LEU A 502 -21.41 2.32 -5.62
N ARG A 503 -22.15 3.28 -5.06
CA ARG A 503 -21.91 3.78 -3.70
C ARG A 503 -22.33 2.76 -2.63
N ASP A 504 -23.39 2.02 -2.88
CA ASP A 504 -23.99 1.11 -1.91
C ASP A 504 -23.31 -0.26 -1.94
N HIS A 505 -23.10 -0.83 -3.14
CA HIS A 505 -22.44 -2.13 -3.33
C HIS A 505 -20.91 -2.01 -3.35
N ARG A 506 -20.40 -0.92 -3.93
CA ARG A 506 -18.97 -0.60 -4.07
C ARG A 506 -18.13 -1.78 -4.59
N PRO A 507 -18.43 -2.28 -5.81
CA PRO A 507 -17.73 -3.39 -6.42
C PRO A 507 -16.25 -3.07 -6.72
N ALA A 508 -15.45 -4.11 -6.89
CA ALA A 508 -14.14 -4.02 -7.50
C ALA A 508 -14.29 -3.87 -9.02
N ILE A 509 -13.63 -2.89 -9.62
CA ILE A 509 -13.72 -2.63 -11.06
C ILE A 509 -12.31 -2.67 -11.64
N ILE A 510 -12.11 -3.54 -12.63
CA ILE A 510 -10.86 -3.72 -13.37
C ILE A 510 -11.09 -3.21 -14.78
N LEU A 511 -10.33 -2.17 -15.17
CA LEU A 511 -10.38 -1.62 -16.50
C LEU A 511 -9.10 -1.98 -17.25
N ASN A 512 -9.17 -3.00 -18.09
CA ASN A 512 -8.10 -3.41 -19.01
C ASN A 512 -8.34 -2.74 -20.37
N ALA A 513 -8.22 -1.42 -20.39
CA ALA A 513 -8.39 -0.56 -21.55
C ALA A 513 -7.40 0.61 -21.49
N CYS A 514 -7.00 1.15 -22.64
CA CYS A 514 -6.01 2.22 -22.70
C CYS A 514 -6.57 3.54 -22.17
N HIS A 515 -5.78 4.33 -21.44
CA HIS A 515 -6.12 5.70 -20.99
C HIS A 515 -7.37 5.91 -20.10
N VAL A 516 -8.10 4.85 -19.74
CA VAL A 516 -9.36 4.92 -18.95
C VAL A 516 -9.23 5.33 -17.49
N GLY A 517 -8.01 5.52 -16.99
CA GLY A 517 -7.79 6.18 -15.71
C GLY A 517 -6.74 7.29 -15.76
N SER A 518 -6.49 7.84 -16.96
CA SER A 518 -5.79 9.12 -17.09
C SER A 518 -6.65 10.21 -16.43
N ARG A 519 -6.08 10.99 -15.50
CA ARG A 519 -6.65 12.18 -14.81
C ARG A 519 -8.16 12.14 -14.53
N ALA A 520 -8.56 12.07 -13.26
CA ALA A 520 -9.95 12.32 -12.81
C ALA A 520 -11.09 11.70 -13.64
N THR A 521 -10.93 10.46 -14.08
CA THR A 521 -11.91 9.71 -14.90
C THR A 521 -12.43 8.46 -14.18
N LEU A 522 -13.40 7.76 -14.79
CA LEU A 522 -14.14 6.54 -14.41
C LEU A 522 -13.75 5.81 -13.10
N THR A 523 -12.47 5.57 -12.86
CA THR A 523 -11.93 4.96 -11.63
C THR A 523 -12.09 5.81 -10.37
N GLN A 524 -11.98 7.14 -10.46
CA GLN A 524 -11.97 8.04 -9.29
C GLN A 524 -13.36 8.32 -8.70
N ARG A 525 -14.44 8.07 -9.46
CA ARG A 525 -15.82 8.44 -9.06
C ARG A 525 -16.63 7.33 -8.40
N GLY A 526 -16.05 6.14 -8.19
CA GLY A 526 -16.76 5.03 -7.54
C GLY A 526 -16.01 3.72 -7.33
N CYS A 527 -14.78 3.57 -7.83
CA CYS A 527 -14.07 2.28 -7.80
C CYS A 527 -13.07 2.20 -6.64
N ARG A 528 -13.00 1.04 -5.96
CA ARG A 528 -12.11 0.80 -4.81
C ARG A 528 -10.67 0.40 -5.19
N LEU A 529 -10.40 0.06 -6.44
CA LEU A 529 -9.04 -0.20 -6.95
C LEU A 529 -8.87 0.43 -8.32
N GLY A 530 -7.73 1.09 -8.54
CA GLY A 530 -7.38 1.72 -9.81
C GLY A 530 -6.03 1.26 -10.33
N HIS A 531 -6.01 0.96 -11.62
CA HIS A 531 -4.90 0.70 -12.55
C HIS A 531 -4.20 -0.67 -12.51
N ALA A 532 -4.32 -1.39 -13.63
CA ALA A 532 -3.38 -2.41 -14.06
C ALA A 532 -2.49 -1.80 -15.16
N VAL A 533 -1.19 -1.63 -14.90
CA VAL A 533 -0.22 -1.31 -15.96
C VAL A 533 0.05 -2.56 -16.77
N ARG A 534 -0.25 -2.51 -18.07
CA ARG A 534 -0.02 -3.60 -19.01
C ARG A 534 1.29 -3.37 -19.78
N ARG A 535 2.11 -4.41 -19.86
CA ARG A 535 3.35 -4.43 -20.64
C ARG A 535 3.03 -4.41 -22.14
N PHE A 536 3.63 -3.48 -22.87
CA PHE A 536 3.70 -3.51 -24.33
C PHE A 536 4.85 -4.46 -24.77
N ARG A 537 4.52 -5.68 -25.20
CA ARG A 537 5.41 -6.49 -26.04
C ARG A 537 4.61 -7.06 -27.20
N ARG A 538 4.97 -6.67 -28.43
CA ARG A 538 4.55 -7.42 -29.63
C ARG A 538 5.07 -8.85 -29.48
N GLY A 539 4.17 -9.82 -29.38
CA GLY A 539 4.50 -11.26 -29.43
C GLY A 539 4.25 -12.06 -28.15
N HIS A 540 4.17 -11.44 -26.97
CA HIS A 540 3.83 -12.15 -25.71
C HIS A 540 2.96 -11.24 -24.82
N ALA A 541 1.68 -11.14 -25.17
CA ALA A 541 0.67 -10.41 -24.41
C ALA A 541 -0.02 -11.35 -23.42
N GLY A 542 0.61 -11.58 -22.27
CA GLY A 542 0.04 -12.38 -21.19
C GLY A 542 0.66 -11.96 -19.86
N ARG A 543 0.12 -10.91 -19.25
CA ARG A 543 0.23 -10.53 -17.83
C ARG A 543 -0.44 -9.16 -17.64
N ALA A 544 -1.71 -9.18 -17.26
CA ALA A 544 -2.32 -8.09 -16.52
C ALA A 544 -1.75 -8.14 -15.08
N ALA A 545 -1.30 -7.02 -14.55
CA ALA A 545 -0.97 -6.90 -13.13
C ALA A 545 -2.28 -6.72 -12.35
N LEU A 546 -2.84 -7.81 -11.85
CA LEU A 546 -3.80 -7.76 -10.75
C LEU A 546 -3.00 -7.76 -9.43
N VAL A 547 -3.36 -6.88 -8.51
CA VAL A 547 -2.69 -6.76 -7.23
C VAL A 547 -3.34 -7.71 -6.21
N GLY A 548 -2.58 -8.75 -5.80
CA GLY A 548 -2.89 -9.78 -4.78
C GLY A 548 -3.70 -10.99 -5.30
N GLN A 549 -3.48 -12.28 -5.01
CA GLN A 549 -2.68 -13.08 -4.05
C GLN A 549 -2.26 -14.46 -4.70
N ARG A 550 -1.30 -15.20 -4.10
CA ARG A 550 -0.57 -16.46 -4.51
C ARG A 550 -1.45 -17.74 -4.75
N ARG A 551 -1.04 -18.92 -5.29
CA ARG A 551 0.24 -19.71 -5.55
C ARG A 551 -0.10 -20.85 -6.58
N ALA A 552 0.81 -21.43 -7.38
CA ALA A 552 1.60 -22.66 -7.08
C ALA A 552 2.59 -23.03 -8.23
N ARG A 553 3.71 -23.68 -7.89
CA ARG A 553 4.81 -24.13 -8.78
C ARG A 553 4.49 -25.46 -9.49
N ALA A 554 5.10 -25.68 -10.65
CA ALA A 554 5.57 -27.00 -11.12
C ALA A 554 7.01 -26.89 -11.67
N PRO A 555 7.87 -27.91 -11.52
CA PRO A 555 9.31 -27.82 -11.78
C PRO A 555 9.66 -28.11 -13.25
N LEU A 556 10.58 -27.33 -13.83
CA LEU A 556 11.24 -27.69 -15.09
C LEU A 556 12.50 -28.51 -14.78
N GLN A 557 12.38 -29.83 -14.91
CA GLN A 557 13.54 -30.71 -15.03
C GLN A 557 14.27 -30.39 -16.34
N ARG A 558 15.58 -30.12 -16.24
CA ARG A 558 16.49 -30.07 -17.38
C ARG A 558 16.82 -31.50 -17.78
N GLY A 559 16.24 -31.94 -18.90
CA GLY A 559 16.61 -33.17 -19.60
C GLY A 559 17.36 -32.84 -20.89
N ILE A 560 18.59 -33.28 -20.94
CA ILE A 560 19.56 -33.28 -22.03
C ILE A 560 18.94 -33.84 -23.34
N LEU A 561 19.28 -33.28 -24.50
CA LEU A 561 19.69 -34.06 -25.67
C LEU A 561 20.38 -33.18 -26.75
N ARG A 562 21.64 -33.52 -26.98
CA ARG A 562 22.49 -33.10 -28.10
C ARG A 562 22.19 -33.98 -29.32
N ARG A 563 22.20 -33.33 -30.49
CA ARG A 563 22.72 -33.75 -31.81
C ARG A 563 22.24 -35.05 -32.50
N ALA A 564 21.81 -34.81 -33.74
CA ALA A 564 22.21 -35.46 -35.00
C ALA A 564 21.71 -36.90 -35.28
N ALA A 565 20.90 -37.04 -36.33
CA ALA A 565 21.35 -37.54 -37.63
C ALA A 565 20.23 -37.39 -38.67
N GLN A 566 20.60 -36.93 -39.86
CA GLN A 566 19.91 -37.13 -41.15
C GLN A 566 20.04 -38.60 -41.60
N PRO A 567 19.35 -39.07 -42.66
CA PRO A 567 18.50 -38.33 -43.61
C PRO A 567 17.01 -38.38 -43.32
#